data_AF-A0A960Z0J6-F1
#
_entry.id   AF-A0A960Z0J6-F1
#
_cell.length_a   1.000
_cell.length_b   1.000
_cell.length_c   1.000
_cell.angle_alpha   90.00
_cell.angle_beta   90.00
_cell.angle_gamma   90.00
#
_symmetry.space_group_name_H-M   'P 1'
#
loop_
_entity.id
_entity.type
_entity.pdbx_description
1 polymer ?
#
loop_
_entity_poly.entity_id
_entity_poly.type
_entity_poly.pdbx_seq_one_letter_code
_entity_poly.pdbx_strand_id
1 'polypeptide(L)'
;MIREFRKYAERDGPDKEIGRALAKELSQVCGIHGKYREGQLSLSQRNRQLGHRKKRVENWLYDGFANGSDRLSKLSEKLLDRFSHLWVFTKIRGMEPTNNLAERDLRKLVVWRKKSSGTRSDRGKRFVERMTTVAQTLKKQGKNILGFIQKVVESFYAGVEPPSVLNTEVC
;
A
#
# COMPACT_ATOMS: atom_id res chain seq x y z
N MET A 1 -5.99 -3.00 6.94
CA MET A 1 -6.85 -2.12 7.76
C MET A 1 -8.28 -2.64 7.90
N ILE A 2 -9.09 -2.74 6.83
CA ILE A 2 -10.49 -3.25 6.93
C ILE A 2 -10.57 -4.62 7.63
N ARG A 3 -9.68 -5.54 7.26
CA ARG A 3 -9.59 -6.86 7.92
C ARG A 3 -9.30 -6.77 9.41
N GLU A 4 -8.57 -5.77 9.86
CA GLU A 4 -8.27 -5.58 11.28
C GLU A 4 -9.53 -5.18 12.04
N PHE A 5 -10.29 -4.22 11.52
CA PHE A 5 -11.59 -3.83 12.09
C PHE A 5 -12.63 -4.96 12.06
N ARG A 6 -12.56 -5.86 11.07
CA ARG A 6 -13.38 -7.09 11.08
C ARG A 6 -13.06 -8.03 12.25
N LYS A 7 -11.80 -8.08 12.71
CA LYS A 7 -11.47 -8.85 13.93
C LYS A 7 -12.07 -8.21 15.19
N TYR A 8 -12.12 -6.88 15.25
CA TYR A 8 -12.81 -6.18 16.35
C TYR A 8 -14.33 -6.41 16.28
N ALA A 9 -14.90 -6.48 15.07
CA ALA A 9 -16.31 -6.81 14.83
C ALA A 9 -16.75 -8.21 15.29
N GLU A 10 -15.79 -9.11 15.55
CA GLU A 10 -15.99 -10.47 16.07
C GLU A 10 -15.87 -10.54 17.60
N ARG A 11 -15.45 -9.46 18.26
CA ARG A 11 -15.40 -9.38 19.73
C ARG A 11 -16.75 -8.99 20.32
N ASP A 12 -16.78 -8.83 21.64
CA ASP A 12 -17.94 -8.35 22.40
C ASP A 12 -17.76 -6.90 22.87
N GLY A 13 -18.86 -6.31 23.33
CA GLY A 13 -18.89 -4.94 23.83
C GLY A 13 -18.67 -3.88 22.72
N PRO A 14 -18.17 -2.69 23.09
CA PRO A 14 -17.98 -1.57 22.16
C PRO A 14 -17.10 -1.90 20.95
N ASP A 15 -16.07 -2.76 21.13
CA ASP A 15 -15.18 -3.22 20.05
C ASP A 15 -15.96 -3.78 18.86
N LYS A 16 -17.07 -4.50 19.13
CA LYS A 16 -17.93 -5.10 18.11
C LYS A 16 -18.59 -4.06 17.24
N GLU A 17 -19.23 -3.07 17.86
CA GLU A 17 -19.99 -2.05 17.18
C GLU A 17 -19.08 -1.13 16.37
N ILE A 18 -18.03 -0.62 17.01
CA ILE A 18 -17.03 0.25 16.39
C ILE A 18 -16.32 -0.49 15.25
N GLY A 19 -15.88 -1.73 15.48
CA GLY A 19 -15.23 -2.55 14.47
C GLY A 19 -16.11 -2.78 13.24
N ARG A 20 -17.40 -3.09 13.44
CA ARG A 20 -18.38 -3.26 12.35
C ARG A 20 -18.57 -1.96 11.58
N ALA A 21 -18.74 -0.84 12.28
CA ALA A 21 -18.98 0.45 11.66
C ALA A 21 -17.78 0.92 10.82
N LEU A 22 -16.57 0.85 11.37
CA LEU A 22 -15.34 1.19 10.65
C LEU A 22 -15.11 0.28 9.45
N ALA A 23 -15.30 -1.04 9.61
CA ALA A 23 -15.16 -1.98 8.49
C ALA A 23 -16.16 -1.67 7.37
N LYS A 24 -17.40 -1.32 7.72
CA LYS A 24 -18.46 -0.95 6.76
C LYS A 24 -18.11 0.34 6.01
N GLU A 25 -17.77 1.42 6.71
CA GLU A 25 -17.46 2.70 6.06
C GLU A 25 -16.23 2.60 5.15
N LEU A 26 -15.16 1.96 5.61
CA LEU A 26 -13.96 1.77 4.80
C LEU A 26 -14.21 0.87 3.57
N SER A 27 -15.09 -0.13 3.68
CA SER A 27 -15.49 -0.95 2.52
C SER A 27 -16.26 -0.11 1.50
N GLN A 28 -17.15 0.76 1.96
CA GLN A 28 -17.89 1.68 1.09
C GLN A 28 -16.97 2.71 0.42
N VAL A 29 -15.97 3.22 1.13
CA VAL A 29 -14.91 4.08 0.57
C VAL A 29 -14.20 3.38 -0.58
N CYS A 30 -13.79 2.12 -0.38
CA CYS A 30 -13.15 1.34 -1.44
C CYS A 30 -14.08 1.10 -2.63
N GLY A 31 -15.36 0.79 -2.38
CA GLY A 31 -16.36 0.60 -3.44
C GLY A 31 -16.61 1.85 -4.29
N ILE A 32 -16.74 3.02 -3.64
CA ILE A 32 -16.89 4.31 -4.36
C ILE A 32 -15.67 4.62 -5.20
N HIS A 33 -14.46 4.38 -4.67
CA HIS A 33 -13.25 4.58 -5.45
C HIS A 33 -13.15 3.58 -6.62
N GLY A 34 -13.60 2.33 -6.45
CA GLY A 34 -13.70 1.35 -7.53
C GLY A 34 -14.57 1.85 -8.69
N LYS A 35 -15.76 2.37 -8.40
CA LYS A 35 -16.64 2.97 -9.42
C LYS A 35 -15.99 4.12 -10.18
N TYR A 36 -15.21 4.95 -9.49
CA TYR A 36 -14.41 6.00 -10.14
C TYR A 36 -13.35 5.42 -11.08
N ARG A 37 -12.65 4.35 -10.67
CA ARG A 37 -11.65 3.67 -11.50
C ARG A 37 -12.26 3.01 -12.73
N GLU A 38 -13.49 2.53 -12.63
CA GLU A 38 -14.27 1.94 -13.72
C GLU A 38 -14.91 3.01 -14.64
N GLY A 39 -14.69 4.30 -14.38
CA GLY A 39 -15.24 5.39 -15.19
C GLY A 39 -16.71 5.71 -14.92
N GLN A 40 -17.34 5.08 -13.93
CA GLN A 40 -18.75 5.30 -13.58
C GLN A 40 -18.97 6.59 -12.76
N LEU A 41 -17.91 7.18 -12.21
CA LEU A 41 -17.98 8.42 -11.44
C LEU A 41 -16.90 9.41 -11.89
N SER A 42 -17.24 10.70 -11.92
CA SER A 42 -16.24 11.75 -12.04
C SER A 42 -15.45 11.95 -10.73
N LEU A 43 -14.31 12.64 -10.81
CA LEU A 43 -13.49 12.95 -9.64
C LEU A 43 -14.29 13.76 -8.58
N SER A 44 -15.09 14.71 -9.04
CA SER A 44 -15.95 15.55 -8.19
C SER A 44 -17.06 14.72 -7.52
N GLN A 45 -17.75 13.87 -8.27
CA GLN A 45 -18.78 12.99 -7.73
C GLN A 45 -18.22 12.02 -6.69
N ARG A 46 -17.06 11.40 -6.99
CA ARG A 46 -16.34 10.54 -6.04
C ARG A 46 -16.01 11.30 -4.75
N ASN A 47 -15.40 12.49 -4.85
CA ASN A 47 -14.99 13.27 -3.67
C ASN A 47 -16.20 13.71 -2.83
N ARG A 48 -17.29 14.12 -3.47
CA ARG A 48 -18.56 14.44 -2.79
C ARG A 48 -19.12 13.23 -2.03
N GLN A 49 -19.12 12.06 -2.66
CA GLN A 49 -19.57 10.81 -2.02
C GLN A 49 -18.63 10.34 -0.90
N LEU A 50 -17.34 10.64 -0.97
CA LEU A 50 -16.39 10.27 0.08
C LEU A 50 -16.44 11.23 1.27
N GLY A 51 -16.86 12.48 1.10
CA GLY A 51 -16.84 13.50 2.15
C GLY A 51 -17.58 13.09 3.43
N HIS A 52 -18.83 12.63 3.30
CA HIS A 52 -19.61 12.18 4.46
C HIS A 52 -19.02 10.92 5.11
N ARG A 53 -18.48 10.00 4.30
CA ARG A 53 -17.85 8.77 4.80
C ARG A 53 -16.57 9.06 5.54
N LYS A 54 -15.77 10.02 5.06
CA LYS A 54 -14.58 10.50 5.75
C LYS A 54 -14.93 10.96 7.16
N LYS A 55 -15.92 11.83 7.30
CA LYS A 55 -16.37 12.30 8.62
C LYS A 55 -16.91 11.16 9.51
N ARG A 56 -17.61 10.18 8.92
CA ARG A 56 -18.08 9.00 9.68
C ARG A 56 -16.93 8.14 10.18
N VAL A 57 -15.92 7.88 9.35
CA VAL A 57 -14.73 7.14 9.77
C VAL A 57 -14.03 7.87 10.91
N GLU A 58 -13.86 9.19 10.80
CA GLU A 58 -13.27 10.03 11.85
C GLU A 58 -14.03 9.92 13.18
N ASN A 59 -15.35 10.07 13.15
CA ASN A 59 -16.20 9.96 14.35
C ASN A 59 -16.08 8.57 15.00
N TRP A 60 -16.10 7.50 14.21
CA TRP A 60 -15.96 6.14 14.74
C TRP A 60 -14.55 5.85 15.27
N LEU A 61 -13.51 6.53 14.76
CA LEU A 61 -12.18 6.45 15.35
C LEU A 61 -12.12 7.19 16.68
N TYR A 62 -12.76 8.36 16.82
CA TYR A 62 -12.90 9.02 18.12
C TYR A 62 -13.66 8.16 19.12
N ASP A 63 -14.74 7.51 18.69
CA ASP A 63 -15.48 6.56 19.52
C ASP A 63 -14.62 5.35 19.90
N GLY A 64 -13.84 4.81 18.96
CA GLY A 64 -12.87 3.75 19.22
C GLY A 64 -11.76 4.15 20.19
N PHE A 65 -11.35 5.42 20.17
CA PHE A 65 -10.37 5.97 21.11
C PHE A 65 -10.93 6.09 22.52
N ALA A 66 -12.16 6.57 22.67
CA ALA A 66 -12.79 6.81 23.96
C ALA A 66 -13.36 5.53 24.61
N ASN A 67 -13.99 4.66 23.81
CA ASN A 67 -14.84 3.57 24.29
C ASN A 67 -14.33 2.17 23.92
N GLY A 68 -13.30 2.07 23.07
CA GLY A 68 -12.72 0.79 22.67
C GLY A 68 -11.83 0.16 23.74
N SER A 69 -11.55 -1.14 23.59
CA SER A 69 -10.49 -1.81 24.37
C SER A 69 -9.14 -1.11 24.20
N ASP A 70 -8.19 -1.31 25.12
CA ASP A 70 -6.83 -0.74 25.03
C ASP A 70 -6.18 -0.89 23.65
N ARG A 71 -6.44 -2.03 22.98
CA ARG A 71 -5.92 -2.29 21.64
C ARG A 71 -6.65 -1.48 20.56
N LEU A 72 -7.97 -1.37 20.64
CA LEU A 72 -8.76 -0.56 19.71
C LEU A 72 -8.51 0.93 19.92
N SER A 73 -8.40 1.38 21.16
CA SER A 73 -8.12 2.77 21.50
C SER A 73 -6.77 3.21 20.96
N LYS A 74 -5.69 2.46 21.24
CA LYS A 74 -4.34 2.72 20.67
C LYS A 74 -4.29 2.66 19.15
N LEU A 75 -5.07 1.77 18.53
CA LEU A 75 -5.18 1.71 17.07
C LEU A 75 -5.88 2.95 16.53
N SER A 76 -6.96 3.39 17.18
CA SER A 76 -7.76 4.53 16.76
C SER A 76 -6.99 5.83 16.90
N GLU A 77 -6.30 6.04 18.02
CA GLU A 77 -5.36 7.14 18.24
C GLU A 77 -4.33 7.26 17.11
N LYS A 78 -3.60 6.16 16.83
CA LYS A 78 -2.60 6.13 15.74
C LYS A 78 -3.17 6.45 14.36
N LEU A 79 -4.43 6.08 14.12
CA LEU A 79 -5.11 6.37 12.85
C LEU A 79 -5.62 7.80 12.79
N LEU A 80 -6.04 8.38 13.93
CA LEU A 80 -6.40 9.79 14.06
C LEU A 80 -5.18 10.69 13.82
N ASP A 81 -4.03 10.37 14.42
CA ASP A 81 -2.77 11.10 14.21
C ASP A 81 -2.36 11.20 12.75
N ARG A 82 -2.71 10.17 11.95
CA ARG A 82 -2.37 10.05 10.53
C ARG A 82 -3.60 10.10 9.65
N PHE A 83 -4.70 10.69 10.14
CA PHE A 83 -5.99 10.58 9.48
C PHE A 83 -5.95 11.15 8.07
N SER A 84 -5.28 12.28 7.87
CA SER A 84 -5.09 12.91 6.56
C SER A 84 -4.43 11.97 5.53
N HIS A 85 -3.51 11.09 5.98
CA HIS A 85 -2.81 10.14 5.13
C HIS A 85 -3.73 9.04 4.57
N LEU A 86 -4.79 8.69 5.30
CA LEU A 86 -5.79 7.72 4.83
C LEU A 86 -6.54 8.19 3.58
N TRP A 87 -6.50 9.49 3.28
CA TRP A 87 -7.27 10.11 2.20
C TRP A 87 -6.41 10.65 1.06
N VAL A 88 -5.10 10.38 1.03
CA VAL A 88 -4.19 10.89 -0.02
C VAL A 88 -4.60 10.41 -1.42
N PHE A 89 -5.17 9.21 -1.53
CA PHE A 89 -5.72 8.66 -2.78
C PHE A 89 -6.84 9.54 -3.40
N THR A 90 -7.47 10.41 -2.61
CA THR A 90 -8.46 11.36 -3.11
C THR A 90 -7.82 12.53 -3.87
N LYS A 91 -6.54 12.80 -3.63
CA LYS A 91 -5.77 13.89 -4.25
C LYS A 91 -4.92 13.40 -5.43
N ILE A 92 -4.41 12.17 -5.37
CA ILE A 92 -3.50 11.62 -6.38
C ILE A 92 -4.25 10.72 -7.36
N ARG A 93 -4.22 11.05 -8.65
CA ARG A 93 -4.83 10.24 -9.71
C ARG A 93 -4.13 8.88 -9.81
N GLY A 94 -4.91 7.80 -9.91
CA GLY A 94 -4.40 6.44 -10.07
C GLY A 94 -3.88 5.79 -8.77
N MET A 95 -3.90 6.50 -7.65
CA MET A 95 -3.55 5.91 -6.35
C MET A 95 -4.72 5.10 -5.79
N GLU A 96 -4.43 3.86 -5.38
CA GLU A 96 -5.40 3.00 -4.70
C GLU A 96 -5.71 3.51 -3.28
N PRO A 97 -6.94 3.32 -2.79
CA PRO A 97 -7.31 3.60 -1.39
C PRO A 97 -6.75 2.55 -0.42
N THR A 98 -6.01 1.55 -0.93
CA THR A 98 -5.44 0.45 -0.15
C THR A 98 -3.95 0.35 -0.36
N ASN A 99 -3.24 -0.14 0.66
CA ASN A 99 -1.80 -0.36 0.59
C ASN A 99 -1.41 -1.66 -0.15
N ASN A 100 -2.36 -2.33 -0.82
CA ASN A 100 -2.18 -3.67 -1.39
C ASN A 100 -1.04 -3.73 -2.42
N LEU A 101 -0.86 -2.66 -3.22
CA LEU A 101 0.21 -2.59 -4.22
C LEU A 101 1.59 -2.56 -3.55
N ALA A 102 1.78 -1.66 -2.58
CA ALA A 102 3.04 -1.57 -1.85
C ALA A 102 3.32 -2.85 -1.04
N GLU A 103 2.31 -3.41 -0.38
CA GLU A 103 2.43 -4.70 0.31
C GLU A 103 2.84 -5.82 -0.64
N ARG A 104 2.25 -5.89 -1.84
CA ARG A 104 2.59 -6.89 -2.86
C ARG A 104 4.01 -6.72 -3.37
N ASP A 105 4.45 -5.49 -3.62
CA ASP A 105 5.80 -5.18 -4.09
C ASP A 105 6.84 -5.57 -3.03
N LEU A 106 6.59 -5.25 -1.75
CA LEU A 106 7.47 -5.56 -0.63
C LEU A 106 7.46 -7.04 -0.22
N ARG A 107 6.35 -7.76 -0.44
CA ARG A 107 6.16 -9.15 0.03
C ARG A 107 7.30 -10.07 -0.38
N LYS A 108 7.76 -9.97 -1.63
CA LYS A 108 8.86 -10.81 -2.14
C LYS A 108 10.13 -10.62 -1.34
N LEU A 109 10.50 -9.37 -1.07
CA LEU A 109 11.70 -9.03 -0.30
C LEU A 109 11.57 -9.48 1.16
N VAL A 110 10.39 -9.29 1.77
CA VAL A 110 10.13 -9.71 3.16
C VAL A 110 10.20 -11.23 3.30
N VAL A 111 9.61 -12.00 2.37
CA VAL A 111 9.66 -13.46 2.37
C VAL A 111 11.09 -13.96 2.17
N TRP A 112 11.82 -13.39 1.22
CA TRP A 112 13.22 -13.71 1.00
C TRP A 112 14.06 -13.45 2.27
N ARG A 113 13.94 -12.27 2.88
CA ARG A 113 14.66 -11.92 4.11
C ARG A 113 14.38 -12.90 5.24
N LYS A 114 13.12 -13.32 5.39
CA LYS A 114 12.72 -14.30 6.41
C LYS A 114 13.34 -15.68 6.17
N LYS A 115 13.41 -16.13 4.91
CA LYS A 115 13.99 -17.45 4.56
C LYS A 115 15.52 -17.47 4.62
N SER A 116 16.17 -16.36 4.25
CA SER A 116 17.63 -16.27 4.15
C SER A 116 18.29 -15.63 5.37
N SER A 117 17.54 -15.33 6.43
CA SER A 117 18.00 -14.57 7.61
C SER A 117 18.59 -13.18 7.29
N GLY A 118 18.30 -12.65 6.09
CA GLY A 118 18.75 -11.35 5.62
C GLY A 118 20.25 -11.27 5.30
N THR A 119 20.79 -10.04 5.31
CA THR A 119 22.21 -9.75 5.01
C THR A 119 22.91 -9.21 6.24
N ARG A 120 24.13 -9.69 6.52
CA ARG A 120 24.95 -9.26 7.66
C ARG A 120 26.06 -8.25 7.31
N SER A 121 26.26 -7.96 6.03
CA SER A 121 27.26 -6.98 5.55
C SER A 121 26.60 -5.85 4.76
N ASP A 122 27.22 -4.68 4.73
CA ASP A 122 26.73 -3.56 3.95
C ASP A 122 26.81 -3.82 2.44
N ARG A 123 27.84 -4.55 2.00
CA ARG A 123 27.92 -5.06 0.62
C ARG A 123 26.70 -5.93 0.28
N GLY A 124 26.30 -6.82 1.18
CA GLY A 124 25.11 -7.65 1.00
C GLY A 124 23.82 -6.82 0.94
N LYS A 125 23.66 -5.85 1.85
CA LYS A 125 22.51 -4.93 1.85
C LYS A 125 22.38 -4.20 0.52
N ARG A 126 23.47 -3.62 0.02
CA ARG A 126 23.53 -2.90 -1.27
C ARG A 126 23.20 -3.80 -2.45
N PHE A 127 23.70 -5.04 -2.45
CA PHE A 127 23.39 -6.00 -3.50
C PHE A 127 21.88 -6.29 -3.57
N VAL A 128 21.28 -6.61 -2.43
CA VAL A 128 19.84 -6.93 -2.35
C VAL A 128 18.98 -5.73 -2.72
N GLU A 129 19.33 -4.53 -2.23
CA GLU A 129 18.68 -3.26 -2.59
C GLU A 129 18.63 -3.07 -4.10
N ARG A 130 19.79 -3.15 -4.77
CA ARG A 130 19.91 -2.94 -6.22
C ARG A 130 19.19 -4.02 -7.02
N MET A 131 19.43 -5.30 -6.70
CA MET A 131 18.81 -6.42 -7.43
C MET A 131 17.28 -6.42 -7.28
N THR A 132 16.77 -6.12 -6.10
CA THR A 132 15.31 -6.04 -5.88
C THR A 132 14.71 -4.88 -6.67
N THR A 133 15.37 -3.72 -6.67
CA THR A 133 14.94 -2.55 -7.44
C THR A 133 14.89 -2.86 -8.93
N VAL A 134 15.98 -3.42 -9.50
CA VAL A 134 16.04 -3.79 -10.92
C VAL A 134 14.96 -4.81 -11.27
N ALA A 135 14.84 -5.89 -10.50
CA ALA A 135 13.86 -6.94 -10.75
C ALA A 135 12.41 -6.43 -10.66
N GLN A 136 12.10 -5.55 -9.70
CA GLN A 136 10.77 -4.97 -9.56
C GLN A 136 10.45 -4.02 -10.73
N THR A 137 11.39 -3.16 -11.12
CA THR A 137 11.22 -2.23 -12.25
C THR A 137 11.01 -2.98 -13.57
N LEU A 138 11.89 -3.93 -13.89
CA LEU A 138 11.76 -4.75 -15.11
C LEU A 138 10.46 -5.54 -15.14
N LYS A 139 10.04 -6.10 -14.00
CA LYS A 139 8.77 -6.81 -13.91
C LYS A 139 7.58 -5.88 -14.17
N LYS A 140 7.60 -4.64 -13.66
CA LYS A 140 6.55 -3.63 -13.95
C LYS A 140 6.53 -3.21 -15.41
N GLN A 141 7.69 -3.22 -16.09
CA GLN A 141 7.82 -2.95 -17.52
C GLN A 141 7.53 -4.18 -18.42
N GLY A 142 7.23 -5.35 -17.85
CA GLY A 142 7.03 -6.58 -18.63
C GLY A 142 8.29 -7.15 -19.29
N LYS A 143 9.49 -6.74 -18.85
CA LYS A 143 10.78 -7.14 -19.43
C LYS A 143 11.36 -8.40 -18.77
N ASN A 144 12.17 -9.15 -19.54
CA ASN A 144 12.87 -10.33 -19.04
C ASN A 144 14.03 -9.93 -18.10
N ILE A 145 13.95 -10.34 -16.84
CA ILE A 145 14.92 -9.97 -15.80
C ILE A 145 16.28 -10.62 -16.05
N LEU A 146 16.31 -11.93 -16.37
CA LEU A 146 17.56 -12.66 -16.57
C LEU A 146 18.31 -12.15 -17.81
N GLY A 147 17.59 -11.94 -18.91
CA GLY A 147 18.15 -11.38 -20.14
C GLY A 147 18.71 -9.97 -19.96
N PHE A 148 18.09 -9.15 -19.11
CA PHE A 148 18.65 -7.84 -18.75
C PHE A 148 19.96 -7.98 -17.96
N ILE A 149 19.98 -8.82 -16.92
CA ILE A 149 21.18 -9.05 -16.10
C ILE A 149 22.33 -9.59 -16.96
N GLN A 150 22.03 -10.54 -17.86
CA GLN A 150 23.01 -11.08 -18.80
C GLN A 150 23.65 -9.97 -19.63
N LYS A 151 22.84 -9.11 -20.25
CA LYS A 151 23.35 -7.97 -21.04
C LYS A 151 24.20 -7.01 -20.21
N VAL A 152 23.81 -6.73 -18.96
CA VAL A 152 24.62 -5.88 -18.06
C VAL A 152 25.99 -6.51 -17.78
N VAL A 153 26.05 -7.82 -17.55
CA VAL A 153 27.31 -8.53 -17.31
C VAL A 153 28.16 -8.58 -18.57
N GLU A 154 27.57 -8.84 -19.73
CA GLU A 154 28.24 -8.80 -21.03
C GLU A 154 28.85 -7.41 -21.31
N SER A 155 28.07 -6.35 -21.15
CA SER A 155 28.54 -4.96 -21.30
C SER A 155 29.70 -4.63 -20.37
N PHE A 156 29.63 -5.07 -19.11
CA PHE A 156 30.69 -4.86 -18.12
C PHE A 156 32.02 -5.48 -18.55
N TYR A 157 32.00 -6.73 -19.02
CA TYR A 157 33.23 -7.40 -19.51
C TYR A 157 33.73 -6.84 -20.85
N ALA A 158 32.81 -6.38 -21.70
CA ALA A 158 33.17 -5.74 -22.98
C ALA A 158 33.63 -4.28 -22.83
N GLY A 159 33.53 -3.67 -21.63
CA GLY A 159 33.89 -2.28 -21.39
C GLY A 159 32.97 -1.26 -22.08
N VAL A 160 31.75 -1.65 -22.44
CA VAL A 160 30.76 -0.78 -23.10
C VAL A 160 29.67 -0.35 -22.12
N GLU A 161 28.89 0.66 -22.49
CA GLU A 161 27.81 1.17 -21.65
C GLU A 161 26.73 0.09 -21.40
N PRO A 162 26.34 -0.15 -20.13
CA PRO A 162 25.32 -1.15 -19.81
C PRO A 162 23.91 -0.65 -20.15
N PRO A 163 22.97 -1.56 -20.43
CA PRO A 163 21.58 -1.16 -20.69
C PRO A 163 20.93 -0.49 -19.48
N SER A 164 20.16 0.56 -19.72
CA SER A 164 19.41 1.27 -18.67
C SER A 164 18.18 0.49 -18.20
N VAL A 165 17.93 0.53 -16.89
CA VAL A 165 16.70 -0.02 -16.29
C VAL A 165 15.50 0.94 -16.41
N LEU A 166 15.76 2.23 -16.59
CA LEU A 166 14.73 3.27 -16.75
C LEU A 166 14.40 3.39 -18.23
N ASN A 167 13.11 3.36 -18.58
CA ASN A 167 12.69 3.78 -19.92
C ASN A 167 12.94 5.28 -20.02
N THR A 168 13.72 5.70 -21.01
CA THR A 168 13.96 7.11 -21.33
C THR A 168 12.79 7.77 -22.07
N GLU A 169 11.72 7.04 -22.34
CA GLU A 169 10.48 7.61 -22.89
C GLU A 169 9.59 8.09 -21.75
N VAL A 170 9.78 9.35 -21.37
CA VAL A 170 8.84 10.15 -20.59
C VAL A 170 8.04 10.99 -21.58
N CYS A 171 6.74 10.70 -21.67
CA CYS A 171 5.70 11.65 -22.11
C CYS A 171 4.52 11.50 -21.14
#